data_AF-A0A1E7LXT7-F1
#
_entry.id   AF-A0A1E7LXT7-F1
#
_cell.length_a   1.000
_cell.length_b   1.000
_cell.length_c   1.000
_cell.angle_alpha   90.00
_cell.angle_beta   90.00
_cell.angle_gamma   90.00
#
_symmetry.space_group_name_H-M   'P 1'
#
loop_
_entity.id
_entity.type
_entity.pdbx_description
1 polymer ?
#
loop_
_entity_poly.entity_id
_entity_poly.type
_entity_poly.pdbx_seq_one_letter_code
_entity_poly.pdbx_strand_id
1 'polypeptide(L)'
;MRLTALLGCSVIVLAGCGSMPVTGDVKAVDASQPGDSQVQVYAVEPREGAAPSEIVDGFLESMTSDDPGFRTTRKYLSRAAAKTWQPSEGTTVLAQAPNRSGPLLHDEERRDSETSYTLTGEKVAAVDAQSSYQPLAPTDYSQILHLVREEVADGKTEWRIDIVPDGLVLGQSDFKRLYRSVNKYYFATGRTDGRPALVADPVYVRTGTDPVTRMSTATQTVRTLLEGPTNWLRPVVDSRFPTGTALRKGVVALAPDDQNVLKVPLNDKADKAGRAACRMMAAQVLFTLRDLTSARVEQVELEGGKGRLCALDADEAAKFSADNGSDGPDSQYFIDAKGTVQKIPGATGGNGTPEAVHGPLGTSAAAMGAVGVARDEQRAAAVSADGQHLYVASLVASGELAPPAVTSAGKKAADRLSSP
;
A
#
# COMPACT_ATOMS: atom_id res chain seq x y z
N MET A 1 40.18 57.28 65.09
CA MET A 1 39.25 57.42 63.94
C MET A 1 39.71 56.56 62.78
N ARG A 2 39.53 55.23 62.83
CA ARG A 2 39.69 54.28 61.70
C ARG A 2 39.01 52.94 62.05
N LEU A 3 37.72 52.94 62.41
CA LEU A 3 37.01 51.67 62.72
C LEU A 3 35.48 51.82 62.74
N THR A 4 34.87 52.52 61.78
CA THR A 4 33.39 52.63 61.68
C THR A 4 32.89 52.79 60.24
N ALA A 5 33.63 52.31 59.24
CA ALA A 5 33.24 52.44 57.82
C ALA A 5 33.41 51.14 57.02
N LEU A 6 33.33 49.98 57.68
CA LEU A 6 33.45 48.66 57.04
C LEU A 6 32.28 47.71 57.33
N LEU A 7 31.23 48.19 58.01
CA LEU A 7 30.03 47.38 58.34
C LEU A 7 28.78 47.75 57.52
N GLY A 8 28.94 48.51 56.42
CA GLY A 8 27.82 49.04 55.64
C GLY A 8 27.69 48.52 54.20
N CYS A 9 28.58 47.66 53.72
CA CYS A 9 28.58 47.23 52.32
C CYS A 9 28.39 45.71 52.09
N SER A 10 28.19 44.91 53.14
CA SER A 10 28.10 43.45 53.02
C SER A 10 26.68 42.86 53.08
N VAL A 11 25.62 43.67 52.89
CA VAL A 11 24.21 43.19 52.98
C VAL A 11 23.44 43.27 51.65
N ILE A 12 24.03 43.77 50.56
CA ILE A 12 23.33 43.90 49.26
C ILE A 12 23.92 42.94 48.21
N VAL A 13 23.94 41.63 48.48
CA VAL A 13 24.24 40.60 47.46
C VAL A 13 23.34 39.34 47.60
N LEU A 14 22.16 39.43 48.21
CA LEU A 14 21.23 38.28 48.34
C LEU A 14 19.78 38.58 47.93
N ALA A 15 19.58 39.30 46.84
CA ALA A 15 18.26 39.38 46.19
C ALA A 15 18.41 39.32 44.67
N GLY A 16 18.99 38.22 44.19
CA GLY A 16 19.05 37.86 42.77
C GLY A 16 18.37 36.53 42.49
N CYS A 17 17.20 36.28 43.10
CA CYS A 17 16.34 35.20 42.63
C CYS A 17 15.73 35.65 41.30
N GLY A 18 16.29 35.19 40.18
CA GLY A 18 15.62 35.30 38.89
C GLY A 18 14.31 34.53 38.94
N SER A 19 13.18 35.23 39.03
CA SER A 19 11.87 34.60 38.89
C SER A 19 11.68 34.22 37.44
N MET A 20 11.73 32.92 37.16
CA MET A 20 11.31 32.37 35.88
C MET A 20 9.83 32.76 35.68
N PRO A 21 9.47 33.48 34.60
CA PRO A 21 8.08 33.87 34.38
C PRO A 21 7.22 32.61 34.23
N VAL A 22 6.36 32.37 35.22
CA VAL A 22 5.42 31.24 35.27
C VAL A 22 4.16 31.47 34.42
N THR A 23 4.14 32.56 33.63
CA THR A 23 3.05 32.86 32.71
C THR A 23 3.64 33.23 31.35
N GLY A 24 3.58 32.27 30.42
CA GLY A 24 3.69 32.52 29.00
C GLY A 24 2.33 32.23 28.39
N ASP A 25 1.91 33.05 27.42
CA ASP A 25 0.70 32.78 26.66
C ASP A 25 0.81 31.37 26.05
N VAL A 26 -0.12 30.50 26.43
CA VAL A 26 -0.25 29.17 25.85
C VAL A 26 -0.71 29.39 24.42
N LYS A 27 0.22 29.37 23.46
CA LYS A 27 -0.16 29.22 22.06
C LYS A 27 -0.73 27.82 21.93
N ALA A 28 -1.98 27.73 21.48
CA ALA A 28 -2.52 26.47 21.00
C ALA A 28 -1.58 26.00 19.88
N VAL A 29 -0.78 24.99 20.19
CA VAL A 29 -0.18 24.15 19.17
C VAL A 29 -1.25 23.15 18.81
N ASP A 30 -1.46 22.92 17.51
CA ASP A 30 -2.27 21.78 17.09
C ASP A 30 -1.72 20.55 17.80
N ALA A 31 -2.56 19.90 18.60
CA ALA A 31 -2.20 18.63 19.17
C ALA A 31 -1.84 17.74 17.99
N SER A 32 -0.58 17.31 17.92
CA SER A 32 -0.20 16.25 17.01
C SER A 32 -1.23 15.16 17.21
N GLN A 33 -2.06 14.88 16.19
CA GLN A 33 -2.93 13.73 16.23
C GLN A 33 -2.06 12.55 16.67
N PRO A 34 -2.54 11.64 17.53
CA PRO A 34 -1.82 10.42 17.84
C PRO A 34 -1.67 9.64 16.53
N GLY A 35 -0.64 9.98 15.77
CA GLY A 35 -0.17 9.22 14.65
C GLY A 35 0.43 7.96 15.24
N ASP A 36 0.07 6.82 14.66
CA ASP A 36 0.69 5.54 14.97
C ASP A 36 2.19 5.76 15.17
N SER A 37 2.68 5.44 16.38
CA SER A 37 4.11 5.48 16.71
C SER A 37 4.83 4.47 15.82
N GLN A 38 5.13 4.85 14.59
CA GLN A 38 5.77 4.00 13.62
C GLN A 38 7.26 3.96 13.93
N VAL A 39 7.79 2.74 14.02
CA VAL A 39 9.23 2.52 14.13
C VAL A 39 9.87 2.99 12.83
N GLN A 40 10.52 4.14 12.89
CA GLN A 40 11.24 4.70 11.76
C GLN A 40 12.63 4.06 11.68
N VAL A 41 12.90 3.43 10.54
CA VAL A 41 14.23 2.87 10.26
C VAL A 41 15.04 3.92 9.53
N TYR A 42 16.20 4.26 10.10
CA TYR A 42 17.15 5.19 9.49
C TYR A 42 18.25 4.38 8.80
N ALA A 43 18.45 4.65 7.51
CA ALA A 43 19.57 4.08 6.79
C ALA A 43 20.89 4.69 7.29
N VAL A 44 21.89 3.83 7.45
CA VAL A 44 23.27 4.23 7.73
C VAL A 44 24.02 4.36 6.41
N GLU A 45 24.96 5.29 6.33
CA GLU A 45 25.81 5.45 5.14
C GLU A 45 26.86 4.33 5.06
N PRO A 46 27.33 3.95 3.85
CA PRO A 46 28.44 3.02 3.73
C PRO A 46 29.65 3.56 4.49
N ARG A 47 30.27 2.72 5.32
CA ARG A 47 31.48 3.08 6.05
C ARG A 47 32.63 3.26 5.06
N GLU A 48 33.52 4.20 5.39
CA GLU A 48 34.74 4.39 4.61
C GLU A 48 35.54 3.08 4.58
N GLY A 49 35.94 2.65 3.38
CA GLY A 49 36.70 1.41 3.19
C GLY A 49 35.94 0.12 3.52
N ALA A 50 34.60 0.14 3.61
CA ALA A 50 33.78 -1.05 3.85
C ALA A 50 34.07 -2.17 2.83
N ALA A 51 34.06 -3.41 3.31
CA ALA A 51 34.23 -4.58 2.46
C ALA A 51 33.01 -4.74 1.51
N PRO A 52 33.17 -5.40 0.35
CA PRO A 52 32.07 -5.57 -0.61
C PRO A 52 30.82 -6.21 -0.01
N SER A 53 31.00 -7.18 0.89
CA SER A 53 29.91 -7.82 1.62
C SER A 53 29.14 -6.83 2.50
N GLU A 54 29.83 -5.92 3.17
CA GLU A 54 29.21 -4.90 4.03
C GLU A 54 28.44 -3.85 3.19
N ILE A 55 28.92 -3.56 1.97
CA ILE A 55 28.19 -2.72 1.01
C ILE A 55 26.88 -3.40 0.59
N VAL A 56 26.90 -4.69 0.28
CA VAL A 56 25.68 -5.45 -0.06
C VAL A 56 24.72 -5.49 1.13
N ASP A 57 25.20 -5.87 2.31
CA ASP A 57 24.37 -6.02 3.50
C ASP A 57 23.74 -4.68 3.91
N GLY A 58 24.52 -3.59 3.91
CA GLY A 58 24.03 -2.24 4.19
C GLY A 58 23.08 -1.69 3.13
N PHE A 59 23.28 -2.02 1.85
CA PHE A 59 22.35 -1.66 0.78
C PHE A 59 20.97 -2.28 1.01
N LEU A 60 20.92 -3.59 1.28
CA LEU A 60 19.67 -4.33 1.55
C LEU A 60 18.96 -3.80 2.80
N GLU A 61 19.70 -3.53 3.88
CA GLU A 61 19.12 -2.95 5.10
C GLU A 61 18.55 -1.55 4.84
N SER A 62 19.27 -0.71 4.10
CA SER A 62 18.87 0.66 3.79
C SER A 62 17.59 0.75 2.95
N MET A 63 17.23 -0.29 2.17
CA MET A 63 15.98 -0.34 1.41
C MET A 63 14.73 -0.26 2.30
N THR A 64 14.86 -0.60 3.58
CA THR A 64 13.74 -0.54 4.54
C THR A 64 13.55 0.85 5.15
N SER A 65 14.43 1.81 4.82
CA SER A 65 14.41 3.15 5.41
C SER A 65 13.39 4.10 4.78
N ASP A 66 13.07 5.16 5.52
CA ASP A 66 12.17 6.24 5.09
C ASP A 66 12.92 7.47 4.55
N ASP A 67 14.21 7.33 4.25
CA ASP A 67 15.07 8.45 3.84
C ASP A 67 14.59 9.07 2.51
N PRO A 68 14.35 10.41 2.46
CA PRO A 68 13.90 11.08 1.25
C PRO A 68 14.71 10.73 0.01
N GLY A 69 14.03 10.27 -1.03
CA GLY A 69 14.61 9.87 -2.31
C GLY A 69 15.50 8.63 -2.27
N PHE A 70 15.49 7.87 -1.16
CA PHE A 70 16.46 6.81 -0.89
C PHE A 70 17.91 7.31 -1.02
N ARG A 71 18.19 8.56 -0.59
CA ARG A 71 19.49 9.21 -0.76
C ARG A 71 20.63 8.41 -0.16
N THR A 72 20.45 7.87 1.05
CA THR A 72 21.44 7.04 1.74
C THR A 72 21.60 5.68 1.06
N THR A 73 20.50 5.02 0.68
CA THR A 73 20.57 3.77 -0.10
C THR A 73 21.33 3.96 -1.41
N ARG A 74 21.11 5.09 -2.10
CA ARG A 74 21.82 5.43 -3.33
C ARG A 74 23.33 5.63 -3.12
N LYS A 75 23.81 5.89 -1.90
CA LYS A 75 25.24 5.97 -1.60
C LYS A 75 25.96 4.61 -1.70
N TYR A 76 25.24 3.50 -1.60
CA TYR A 76 25.79 2.16 -1.81
C TYR A 76 25.94 1.81 -3.31
N LEU A 77 25.29 2.57 -4.19
CA LEU A 77 25.30 2.35 -5.64
C LEU A 77 26.41 3.17 -6.31
N SER A 78 26.87 2.72 -7.48
CA SER A 78 27.78 3.49 -8.34
C SER A 78 27.09 4.75 -8.83
N ARG A 79 27.84 5.77 -9.28
CA ARG A 79 27.25 7.01 -9.79
C ARG A 79 26.28 6.79 -10.96
N ALA A 80 26.51 5.75 -11.76
CA ALA A 80 25.63 5.37 -12.86
C ALA A 80 24.37 4.67 -12.34
N ALA A 81 24.53 3.61 -11.53
CA ALA A 81 23.42 2.84 -10.98
C ALA A 81 22.52 3.70 -10.08
N ALA A 82 23.09 4.61 -9.30
CA ALA A 82 22.35 5.55 -8.46
C ALA A 82 21.41 6.47 -9.24
N LYS A 83 21.64 6.71 -10.53
CA LYS A 83 20.78 7.54 -11.39
C LYS A 83 19.67 6.74 -12.06
N THR A 84 19.93 5.48 -12.39
CA THR A 84 19.01 4.62 -13.14
C THR A 84 18.15 3.74 -12.23
N TRP A 85 18.58 3.49 -11.00
CA TRP A 85 17.82 2.66 -10.06
C TRP A 85 16.52 3.34 -9.64
N GLN A 86 15.41 2.66 -9.91
CA GLN A 86 14.06 3.13 -9.64
C GLN A 86 13.38 2.23 -8.59
N PRO A 87 13.31 2.67 -7.31
CA PRO A 87 12.69 1.88 -6.26
C PRO A 87 11.16 1.75 -6.43
N SER A 88 10.53 2.59 -7.25
CA SER A 88 9.09 2.61 -7.50
C SER A 88 8.62 1.67 -8.63
N GLU A 89 9.53 1.00 -9.34
CA GLU A 89 9.17 0.06 -10.43
C GLU A 89 8.44 -1.19 -9.91
N GLY A 90 8.68 -1.57 -8.66
CA GLY A 90 7.99 -2.68 -8.02
C GLY A 90 8.65 -3.12 -6.72
N THR A 91 8.03 -4.05 -6.03
CA THR A 91 8.58 -4.68 -4.82
C THR A 91 8.49 -6.20 -4.92
N THR A 92 9.62 -6.88 -4.80
CA THR A 92 9.68 -8.33 -4.62
C THR A 92 9.58 -8.65 -3.13
N VAL A 93 8.63 -9.51 -2.76
CA VAL A 93 8.44 -9.95 -1.38
C VAL A 93 8.96 -11.37 -1.22
N LEU A 94 9.94 -11.53 -0.34
CA LEU A 94 10.54 -12.79 0.02
C LEU A 94 9.97 -13.29 1.36
N ALA A 95 9.90 -14.61 1.58
CA ALA A 95 9.45 -15.18 2.85
C ALA A 95 10.28 -14.68 4.04
N GLN A 96 11.58 -14.51 3.83
CA GLN A 96 12.55 -13.97 4.78
C GLN A 96 13.41 -12.91 4.09
N ALA A 97 14.25 -12.20 4.85
CA ALA A 97 15.23 -11.29 4.27
C ALA A 97 16.13 -12.03 3.25
N PRO A 98 16.53 -11.37 2.15
CA PRO A 98 17.39 -11.99 1.15
C PRO A 98 18.73 -12.41 1.77
N ASN A 99 19.20 -13.60 1.40
CA ASN A 99 20.54 -14.06 1.72
C ASN A 99 21.49 -13.66 0.59
N ARG A 100 22.76 -13.33 0.89
CA ARG A 100 23.79 -13.24 -0.14
C ARG A 100 24.67 -14.48 -0.13
N SER A 101 25.07 -14.92 -1.31
CA SER A 101 26.07 -15.97 -1.54
C SER A 101 27.17 -15.45 -2.47
N GLY A 102 28.41 -15.86 -2.25
CA GLY A 102 29.58 -15.36 -2.98
C GLY A 102 30.71 -14.88 -2.07
N PRO A 103 31.77 -14.27 -2.63
CA PRO A 103 31.84 -13.76 -4.01
C PRO A 103 31.88 -14.86 -5.09
N LEU A 104 31.33 -14.57 -6.27
CA LEU A 104 31.27 -15.49 -7.42
C LEU A 104 32.47 -15.36 -8.38
N LEU A 105 33.27 -14.29 -8.27
CA LEU A 105 34.42 -14.08 -9.15
C LEU A 105 35.58 -15.00 -8.77
N HIS A 106 36.01 -15.82 -9.72
CA HIS A 106 37.10 -16.78 -9.56
C HIS A 106 38.47 -16.23 -10.02
N ASP A 107 38.48 -15.06 -10.65
CA ASP A 107 39.70 -14.40 -11.15
C ASP A 107 40.31 -13.51 -10.05
N GLU A 108 41.45 -13.93 -9.50
CA GLU A 108 42.18 -13.24 -8.43
C GLU A 108 42.51 -11.79 -8.80
N GLU A 109 42.90 -11.52 -10.05
CA GLU A 109 43.32 -10.18 -10.48
C GLU A 109 42.14 -9.21 -10.57
N ARG A 110 40.98 -9.71 -10.98
CA ARG A 110 39.75 -8.89 -11.07
C ARG A 110 39.09 -8.65 -9.73
N ARG A 111 39.27 -9.55 -8.75
CA ARG A 111 38.69 -9.42 -7.39
C ARG A 111 39.14 -8.16 -6.65
N ASP A 112 40.27 -7.58 -7.02
CA ASP A 112 40.73 -6.32 -6.45
C ASP A 112 39.95 -5.11 -6.97
N SER A 113 39.29 -5.20 -8.13
CA SER A 113 38.57 -4.10 -8.79
C SER A 113 37.06 -4.30 -8.93
N GLU A 114 36.59 -5.55 -8.97
CA GLU A 114 35.19 -5.92 -9.12
C GLU A 114 34.84 -7.19 -8.34
N THR A 115 33.57 -7.39 -8.01
CA THR A 115 33.07 -8.63 -7.38
C THR A 115 31.57 -8.81 -7.59
N SER A 116 31.08 -10.04 -7.46
CA SER A 116 29.66 -10.36 -7.61
C SER A 116 29.13 -11.19 -6.46
N TYR A 117 27.89 -10.91 -6.04
CA TYR A 117 27.14 -11.71 -5.09
C TYR A 117 25.80 -12.14 -5.71
N THR A 118 25.33 -13.34 -5.38
CA THR A 118 23.96 -13.76 -5.68
C THR A 118 23.08 -13.51 -4.46
N LEU A 119 22.04 -12.71 -4.63
CA LEU A 119 20.93 -12.59 -3.70
C LEU A 119 19.97 -13.77 -3.90
N THR A 120 19.71 -14.53 -2.85
CA THR A 120 18.81 -15.66 -2.86
C THR A 120 17.72 -15.53 -1.81
N GLY A 121 16.61 -16.23 -2.03
CA GLY A 121 15.52 -16.33 -1.07
C GLY A 121 14.33 -17.06 -1.67
N GLU A 122 13.25 -17.13 -0.90
CA GLU A 122 11.99 -17.72 -1.37
C GLU A 122 11.02 -16.57 -1.69
N LYS A 123 10.69 -16.35 -2.97
CA LYS A 123 9.73 -15.34 -3.41
C LYS A 123 8.31 -15.83 -3.16
N VAL A 124 7.53 -15.03 -2.45
CA VAL A 124 6.15 -15.34 -2.07
C VAL A 124 5.13 -14.36 -2.66
N ALA A 125 5.57 -13.19 -3.08
CA ALA A 125 4.72 -12.24 -3.79
C ALA A 125 5.52 -11.21 -4.61
N ALA A 126 4.81 -10.48 -5.46
CA ALA A 126 5.29 -9.29 -6.12
C ALA A 126 4.25 -8.17 -6.00
N VAL A 127 4.73 -6.93 -5.91
CA VAL A 127 3.92 -5.72 -6.04
C VAL A 127 4.38 -4.99 -7.28
N ASP A 128 3.45 -4.73 -8.20
CA ASP A 128 3.72 -4.01 -9.45
C ASP A 128 3.69 -2.49 -9.28
N ALA A 129 3.97 -1.76 -10.37
CA ALA A 129 3.94 -0.30 -10.40
C ALA A 129 2.54 0.29 -10.13
N GLN A 130 1.46 -0.47 -10.33
CA GLN A 130 0.08 -0.10 -9.98
C GLN A 130 -0.24 -0.37 -8.50
N SER A 131 0.77 -0.77 -7.70
CA SER A 131 0.63 -1.19 -6.32
C SER A 131 -0.24 -2.45 -6.14
N SER A 132 -0.47 -3.21 -7.21
CA SER A 132 -1.22 -4.46 -7.17
C SER A 132 -0.36 -5.55 -6.56
N TYR A 133 -0.89 -6.23 -5.54
CA TYR A 133 -0.21 -7.34 -4.89
C TYR A 133 -0.60 -8.65 -5.56
N GLN A 134 0.40 -9.37 -6.08
CA GLN A 134 0.25 -10.69 -6.65
C GLN A 134 0.85 -11.73 -5.69
N PRO A 135 0.02 -12.51 -4.99
CA PRO A 135 0.51 -13.67 -4.25
C PRO A 135 1.03 -14.73 -5.23
N LEU A 136 2.11 -15.40 -4.85
CA LEU A 136 2.73 -16.46 -5.64
C LEU A 136 2.87 -17.72 -4.77
N ALA A 137 2.77 -18.89 -5.41
CA ALA A 137 3.31 -20.09 -4.77
C ALA A 137 4.81 -19.86 -4.51
N PRO A 138 5.32 -20.26 -3.33
CA PRO A 138 6.73 -20.08 -3.01
C PRO A 138 7.64 -20.59 -4.13
N THR A 139 8.56 -19.73 -4.59
CA THR A 139 9.48 -20.02 -5.69
C THR A 139 10.85 -19.46 -5.42
N ASP A 140 11.89 -20.04 -6.00
CA ASP A 140 13.26 -19.58 -5.79
C ASP A 140 13.46 -18.18 -6.38
N TYR A 141 14.05 -17.30 -5.57
CA TYR A 141 14.56 -16.01 -5.98
C TYR A 141 16.08 -16.10 -6.12
N SER A 142 16.61 -15.63 -7.24
CA SER A 142 18.04 -15.54 -7.50
C SER A 142 18.33 -14.34 -8.40
N GLN A 143 19.13 -13.39 -7.92
CA GLN A 143 19.55 -12.20 -8.67
C GLN A 143 21.01 -11.87 -8.38
N ILE A 144 21.73 -11.34 -9.36
CA ILE A 144 23.14 -10.97 -9.23
C ILE A 144 23.24 -9.49 -8.84
N LEU A 145 24.08 -9.20 -7.84
CA LEU A 145 24.64 -7.89 -7.60
C LEU A 145 26.09 -7.87 -8.10
N HIS A 146 26.44 -6.88 -8.90
CA HIS A 146 27.83 -6.61 -9.29
C HIS A 146 28.30 -5.37 -8.54
N LEU A 147 29.54 -5.41 -8.09
CA LEU A 147 30.22 -4.31 -7.42
C LEU A 147 31.51 -4.01 -8.15
N VAL A 148 31.81 -2.72 -8.21
CA VAL A 148 33.06 -2.18 -8.73
C VAL A 148 33.68 -1.23 -7.71
N ARG A 149 34.99 -1.07 -7.80
CA ARG A 149 35.71 0.02 -7.14
C ARG A 149 35.51 1.31 -7.92
N GLU A 150 34.85 2.28 -7.31
CA GLU A 150 34.61 3.61 -7.88
C GLU A 150 35.31 4.69 -7.05
N GLU A 151 35.92 5.68 -7.71
CA GLU A 151 36.46 6.85 -7.04
C GLU A 151 35.34 7.67 -6.38
N VAL A 152 35.47 7.96 -5.10
CA VAL A 152 34.54 8.78 -4.31
C VAL A 152 35.16 10.16 -4.04
N ALA A 153 34.45 11.00 -3.28
CA ALA A 153 35.03 12.27 -2.82
C ALA A 153 36.37 12.03 -2.11
N ASP A 154 37.29 12.99 -2.22
CA ASP A 154 38.64 12.95 -1.63
C ASP A 154 39.64 11.98 -2.30
N GLY A 155 39.34 11.52 -3.52
CA GLY A 155 40.28 10.74 -4.35
C GLY A 155 40.51 9.31 -3.87
N LYS A 156 39.68 8.83 -2.94
CA LYS A 156 39.68 7.44 -2.45
C LYS A 156 38.83 6.58 -3.38
N THR A 157 39.12 5.28 -3.41
CA THR A 157 38.33 4.32 -4.19
C THR A 157 37.59 3.37 -3.27
N GLU A 158 36.26 3.32 -3.39
CA GLU A 158 35.40 2.51 -2.55
C GLU A 158 34.54 1.55 -3.37
N TRP A 159 34.09 0.48 -2.73
CA TRP A 159 33.16 -0.47 -3.33
C TRP A 159 31.78 0.15 -3.51
N ARG A 160 31.20 -0.03 -4.70
CA ARG A 160 29.86 0.43 -5.07
C ARG A 160 29.17 -0.59 -5.95
N ILE A 161 27.86 -0.75 -5.77
CA ILE A 161 27.04 -1.66 -6.59
C ILE A 161 26.69 -0.97 -7.91
N ASP A 162 27.15 -1.52 -9.04
CA ASP A 162 26.87 -1.00 -10.37
C ASP A 162 25.82 -1.80 -11.15
N ILE A 163 25.61 -3.08 -10.81
CA ILE A 163 24.48 -3.87 -11.31
C ILE A 163 23.60 -4.25 -10.12
N VAL A 164 22.35 -3.80 -10.18
CA VAL A 164 21.36 -3.96 -9.12
C VAL A 164 20.00 -4.34 -9.71
N PRO A 165 19.23 -5.25 -9.08
CA PRO A 165 17.86 -5.52 -9.47
C PRO A 165 16.98 -4.27 -9.40
N ASP A 166 16.02 -4.17 -10.31
CA ASP A 166 15.03 -3.09 -10.30
C ASP A 166 14.10 -3.20 -9.08
N GLY A 167 13.62 -2.03 -8.61
CA GLY A 167 12.70 -1.96 -7.50
C GLY A 167 13.32 -2.29 -6.14
N LEU A 168 12.46 -2.72 -5.21
CA LEU A 168 12.82 -3.10 -3.85
C LEU A 168 12.72 -4.62 -3.67
N VAL A 169 13.57 -5.18 -2.81
CA VAL A 169 13.52 -6.59 -2.39
C VAL A 169 13.39 -6.62 -0.88
N LEU A 170 12.23 -7.04 -0.38
CA LEU A 170 11.89 -6.97 1.04
C LEU A 170 11.51 -8.35 1.57
N GLY A 171 11.92 -8.66 2.80
CA GLY A 171 11.34 -9.77 3.54
C GLY A 171 9.88 -9.48 3.90
N GLN A 172 9.06 -10.52 4.04
CA GLN A 172 7.62 -10.40 4.28
C GLN A 172 7.31 -9.59 5.55
N SER A 173 8.14 -9.71 6.59
CA SER A 173 8.03 -8.95 7.83
C SER A 173 8.23 -7.44 7.61
N ASP A 174 9.25 -7.05 6.84
CA ASP A 174 9.50 -5.64 6.50
C ASP A 174 8.41 -5.11 5.57
N PHE A 175 7.98 -5.91 4.60
CA PHE A 175 6.87 -5.53 3.71
C PHE A 175 5.59 -5.22 4.49
N LYS A 176 5.20 -6.08 5.45
CA LYS A 176 4.04 -5.86 6.32
C LYS A 176 4.18 -4.65 7.25
N ARG A 177 5.41 -4.25 7.59
CA ARG A 177 5.67 -3.03 8.37
C ARG A 177 5.56 -1.77 7.51
N LEU A 178 6.14 -1.82 6.31
CA LEU A 178 6.31 -0.65 5.44
C LEU A 178 5.11 -0.39 4.52
N TYR A 179 4.29 -1.40 4.24
CA TYR A 179 3.14 -1.30 3.35
C TYR A 179 1.85 -1.68 4.05
N ARG A 180 0.77 -1.05 3.62
CA ARG A 180 -0.59 -1.33 4.07
C ARG A 180 -1.48 -1.62 2.87
N SER A 181 -2.32 -2.65 3.00
CA SER A 181 -3.39 -2.91 2.03
C SER A 181 -4.48 -1.85 2.18
N VAL A 182 -4.88 -1.26 1.06
CA VAL A 182 -5.93 -0.24 0.97
C VAL A 182 -6.85 -0.56 -0.20
N ASN A 183 -8.13 -0.28 -0.05
CA ASN A 183 -9.11 -0.51 -1.10
C ASN A 183 -9.36 0.78 -1.88
N LYS A 184 -9.02 0.81 -3.16
CA LYS A 184 -9.52 1.84 -4.09
C LYS A 184 -10.92 1.45 -4.54
N TYR A 185 -11.83 2.40 -4.69
CA TYR A 185 -13.19 2.09 -5.11
C TYR A 185 -13.53 2.64 -6.50
N TYR A 186 -14.08 1.77 -7.35
CA TYR A 186 -14.51 2.08 -8.72
C TYR A 186 -15.94 1.63 -8.95
N PHE A 187 -16.63 2.19 -9.95
CA PHE A 187 -18.00 1.79 -10.22
C PHE A 187 -18.06 0.54 -11.08
N ALA A 188 -18.81 -0.47 -10.64
CA ALA A 188 -19.11 -1.64 -11.45
C ALA A 188 -19.78 -1.23 -12.77
N THR A 189 -19.36 -1.90 -13.86
CA THR A 189 -20.00 -1.81 -15.17
C THR A 189 -20.89 -3.02 -15.41
N GLY A 190 -21.85 -2.90 -16.35
CA GLY A 190 -22.68 -4.04 -16.77
C GLY A 190 -23.75 -4.48 -15.77
N ARG A 191 -24.03 -3.70 -14.72
CA ARG A 191 -25.12 -4.03 -13.77
C ARG A 191 -26.50 -3.92 -14.42
N THR A 192 -27.33 -4.94 -14.23
CA THR A 192 -28.68 -5.05 -14.82
C THR A 192 -29.73 -4.23 -14.08
N ASP A 193 -29.49 -3.84 -12.84
CA ASP A 193 -30.41 -3.03 -12.02
C ASP A 193 -30.28 -1.52 -12.26
N GLY A 194 -29.28 -1.11 -13.06
CA GLY A 194 -28.98 0.29 -13.38
C GLY A 194 -28.45 1.10 -12.19
N ARG A 195 -28.18 0.47 -11.04
CA ARG A 195 -27.73 1.18 -9.83
C ARG A 195 -26.19 1.25 -9.81
N PRO A 196 -25.60 2.44 -9.64
CA PRO A 196 -24.16 2.56 -9.50
C PRO A 196 -23.70 1.96 -8.16
N ALA A 197 -22.80 0.99 -8.23
CA ALA A 197 -22.24 0.30 -7.08
C ALA A 197 -20.72 0.37 -7.11
N LEU A 198 -20.10 0.66 -5.96
CA LEU A 198 -18.65 0.69 -5.82
C LEU A 198 -18.06 -0.69 -5.50
N VAL A 199 -17.01 -1.06 -6.21
CA VAL A 199 -16.25 -2.30 -6.04
C VAL A 199 -14.85 -1.94 -5.55
N ALA A 200 -14.36 -2.71 -4.59
CA ALA A 200 -13.03 -2.54 -4.02
C ALA A 200 -11.96 -3.15 -4.95
N ASP A 201 -10.87 -2.41 -5.13
CA ASP A 201 -9.64 -2.77 -5.82
C ASP A 201 -8.48 -2.66 -4.82
N PRO A 202 -8.16 -3.74 -4.08
CA PRO A 202 -7.09 -3.74 -3.09
C PRO A 202 -5.72 -3.51 -3.73
N VAL A 203 -4.97 -2.57 -3.15
CA VAL A 203 -3.58 -2.27 -3.51
C VAL A 203 -2.75 -2.06 -2.25
N TYR A 204 -1.42 -2.15 -2.35
CA TYR A 204 -0.51 -1.92 -1.25
C TYR A 204 0.20 -0.58 -1.40
N VAL A 205 -0.13 0.36 -0.53
CA VAL A 205 0.54 1.67 -0.48
C VAL A 205 1.52 1.72 0.69
N ARG A 206 2.52 2.59 0.59
CA ARG A 206 3.52 2.70 1.64
C ARG A 206 2.94 3.45 2.84
N THR A 207 3.15 2.87 4.02
CA THR A 207 2.75 3.45 5.29
C THR A 207 3.60 4.69 5.60
N GLY A 208 3.00 5.72 6.18
CA GLY A 208 3.66 6.97 6.53
C GLY A 208 3.91 7.87 5.32
N THR A 209 5.17 8.29 5.15
CA THR A 209 5.58 9.16 4.03
C THR A 209 6.35 8.35 3.00
N ASP A 210 5.92 8.39 1.75
CA ASP A 210 6.65 7.76 0.66
C ASP A 210 8.04 8.41 0.46
N PRO A 211 9.14 7.64 0.45
CA PRO A 211 10.49 8.19 0.29
C PRO A 211 10.65 8.98 -1.01
N VAL A 212 10.04 8.53 -2.11
CA VAL A 212 10.24 9.11 -3.44
C VAL A 212 9.37 10.35 -3.65
N THR A 213 8.07 10.21 -3.44
CA THR A 213 7.06 11.23 -3.77
C THR A 213 6.75 12.16 -2.60
N ARG A 214 7.23 11.84 -1.40
CA ARG A 214 6.97 12.57 -0.15
C ARG A 214 5.49 12.64 0.24
N MET A 215 4.66 11.80 -0.39
CA MET A 215 3.23 11.79 -0.17
C MET A 215 2.87 11.00 1.08
N SER A 216 1.94 11.53 1.89
CA SER A 216 1.31 10.77 2.97
C SER A 216 0.55 9.57 2.42
N THR A 217 0.34 8.51 3.21
CA THR A 217 -0.44 7.32 2.80
C THR A 217 -1.79 7.69 2.19
N ALA A 218 -2.55 8.61 2.78
CA ALA A 218 -3.83 9.07 2.21
C ALA A 218 -3.66 9.71 0.81
N THR A 219 -2.62 10.53 0.63
CA THR A 219 -2.32 11.17 -0.65
C THR A 219 -1.88 10.16 -1.71
N GLN A 220 -1.05 9.18 -1.33
CA GLN A 220 -0.68 8.07 -2.21
C GLN A 220 -1.92 7.29 -2.66
N THR A 221 -2.82 6.95 -1.74
CA THR A 221 -4.06 6.22 -2.07
C THR A 221 -4.94 7.00 -3.05
N VAL A 222 -5.14 8.31 -2.83
CA VAL A 222 -5.90 9.14 -3.79
C VAL A 222 -5.18 9.23 -5.14
N ARG A 223 -3.84 9.37 -5.15
CA ARG A 223 -3.07 9.36 -6.40
C ARG A 223 -3.29 8.06 -7.18
N THR A 224 -3.17 6.91 -6.53
CA THR A 224 -3.37 5.60 -7.17
C THR A 224 -4.84 5.37 -7.59
N LEU A 225 -5.81 5.96 -6.89
CA LEU A 225 -7.22 5.99 -7.33
C LEU A 225 -7.40 6.77 -8.64
N LEU A 226 -6.71 7.90 -8.78
CA LEU A 226 -6.76 8.75 -9.98
C LEU A 226 -6.00 8.12 -11.18
N GLU A 227 -4.96 7.33 -10.91
CA GLU A 227 -4.24 6.54 -11.92
C GLU A 227 -5.10 5.41 -12.51
N GLY A 228 -6.11 4.94 -11.78
CA GLY A 228 -7.13 4.02 -12.25
C GLY A 228 -7.08 2.61 -11.66
N PRO A 229 -8.01 1.74 -12.08
CA PRO A 229 -8.11 0.38 -11.56
C PRO A 229 -6.90 -0.45 -11.99
N THR A 230 -6.57 -1.44 -11.17
CA THR A 230 -5.60 -2.50 -11.53
C THR A 230 -6.01 -3.23 -12.81
N ASN A 231 -5.04 -3.85 -13.49
CA ASN A 231 -5.28 -4.52 -14.76
C ASN A 231 -6.32 -5.65 -14.66
N TRP A 232 -6.39 -6.32 -13.51
CA TRP A 232 -7.33 -7.42 -13.28
C TRP A 232 -8.78 -6.93 -13.16
N LEU A 233 -9.01 -5.80 -12.46
CA LEU A 233 -10.37 -5.27 -12.25
C LEU A 233 -10.85 -4.35 -13.37
N ARG A 234 -9.92 -3.71 -14.11
CA ARG A 234 -10.22 -2.75 -15.19
C ARG A 234 -11.31 -3.18 -16.19
N PRO A 235 -11.45 -4.46 -16.61
CA PRO A 235 -12.49 -4.84 -17.57
C PRO A 235 -13.93 -4.71 -17.03
N VAL A 236 -14.12 -4.70 -15.71
CA VAL A 236 -15.45 -4.77 -15.07
C VAL A 236 -15.81 -3.52 -14.27
N VAL A 237 -14.90 -2.54 -14.15
CA VAL A 237 -15.14 -1.28 -13.43
C VAL A 237 -14.78 -0.05 -14.26
N ASP A 238 -15.33 1.09 -13.88
CA ASP A 238 -15.09 2.39 -14.50
C ASP A 238 -14.77 3.46 -13.45
N SER A 239 -13.88 4.38 -13.82
CA SER A 239 -13.55 5.56 -13.01
C SER A 239 -14.40 6.74 -13.50
N ARG A 240 -14.99 7.49 -12.58
CA ARG A 240 -15.79 8.67 -12.93
C ARG A 240 -14.96 9.93 -13.09
N PHE A 241 -13.66 9.84 -12.82
CA PHE A 241 -12.71 10.90 -13.11
C PHE A 241 -12.46 11.01 -14.63
N PRO A 242 -12.56 12.21 -15.23
CA PRO A 242 -12.14 12.41 -16.61
C PRO A 242 -10.68 12.00 -16.82
N THR A 243 -10.36 11.44 -17.98
CA THR A 243 -9.00 11.02 -18.32
C THR A 243 -7.98 12.15 -18.12
N GLY A 244 -6.87 11.84 -17.44
CA GLY A 244 -5.81 12.79 -17.10
C GLY A 244 -6.09 13.64 -15.86
N THR A 245 -7.20 13.38 -15.13
CA THR A 245 -7.40 13.98 -13.81
C THR A 245 -6.32 13.47 -12.85
N ALA A 246 -5.68 14.39 -12.15
CA ALA A 246 -4.64 14.12 -11.17
C ALA A 246 -4.74 15.12 -10.03
N LEU A 247 -4.08 14.82 -8.90
CA LEU A 247 -3.86 15.81 -7.85
C LEU A 247 -3.13 17.04 -8.40
N ARG A 248 -3.44 18.21 -7.85
CA ARG A 248 -2.72 19.44 -8.18
C ARG A 248 -1.23 19.29 -7.81
N LYS A 249 -0.34 19.90 -8.59
CA LYS A 249 1.11 19.88 -8.31
C LYS A 249 1.39 20.40 -6.89
N GLY A 250 2.29 19.72 -6.18
CA GLY A 250 2.72 20.09 -4.83
C GLY A 250 1.86 19.51 -3.69
N VAL A 251 0.77 18.82 -4.00
CA VAL A 251 -0.04 18.13 -2.99
C VAL A 251 0.71 16.90 -2.49
N VAL A 252 1.20 16.99 -1.25
CA VAL A 252 1.94 15.90 -0.58
C VAL A 252 1.21 15.34 0.64
N ALA A 253 0.22 16.06 1.16
CA ALA A 253 -0.57 15.64 2.29
C ALA A 253 -2.05 15.98 2.05
N LEU A 254 -2.90 14.98 2.24
CA LEU A 254 -4.34 15.08 2.33
C LEU A 254 -4.74 14.62 3.74
N ALA A 255 -5.45 15.48 4.45
CA ALA A 255 -6.01 15.21 5.76
C ALA A 255 -7.36 15.93 5.85
N PRO A 256 -8.36 15.34 6.54
CA PRO A 256 -9.59 16.05 6.83
C PRO A 256 -9.30 17.25 7.76
N ASP A 257 -10.08 18.31 7.63
CA ASP A 257 -10.08 19.42 8.58
C ASP A 257 -10.83 19.08 9.88
N ASP A 258 -10.91 20.04 10.80
CA ASP A 258 -11.57 19.88 12.11
C ASP A 258 -13.08 19.57 12.00
N GLN A 259 -13.67 19.73 10.82
CA GLN A 259 -15.06 19.39 10.53
C GLN A 259 -15.19 18.04 9.79
N ASN A 260 -14.12 17.23 9.78
CA ASN A 260 -14.04 15.97 9.05
C ASN A 260 -14.23 16.11 7.53
N VAL A 261 -13.97 17.31 6.97
CA VAL A 261 -14.05 17.57 5.53
C VAL A 261 -12.68 17.38 4.89
N LEU A 262 -12.60 16.44 3.96
CA LEU A 262 -11.42 16.23 3.15
C LEU A 262 -11.49 17.04 1.86
N LYS A 263 -10.65 18.07 1.74
CA LYS A 263 -10.49 18.83 0.50
C LYS A 263 -9.46 18.16 -0.40
N VAL A 264 -9.86 17.86 -1.63
CA VAL A 264 -9.01 17.21 -2.63
C VAL A 264 -8.80 18.15 -3.82
N PRO A 265 -7.66 18.87 -3.86
CA PRO A 265 -7.29 19.71 -4.98
C PRO A 265 -6.83 18.90 -6.18
N LEU A 266 -7.59 18.98 -7.27
CA LEU A 266 -7.34 18.34 -8.56
C LEU A 266 -6.83 19.34 -9.60
N ASN A 267 -6.31 18.81 -10.71
CA ASN A 267 -5.96 19.61 -11.89
C ASN A 267 -7.21 20.03 -12.70
N ASP A 268 -6.99 20.83 -13.75
CA ASP A 268 -8.03 21.38 -14.63
C ASP A 268 -8.85 20.32 -15.39
N LYS A 269 -8.36 19.08 -15.49
CA LYS A 269 -9.10 18.01 -16.18
C LYS A 269 -10.36 17.59 -15.43
N ALA A 270 -10.37 17.75 -14.11
CA ALA A 270 -11.54 17.51 -13.29
C ALA A 270 -12.72 18.44 -13.63
N ASP A 271 -12.44 19.65 -14.16
CA ASP A 271 -13.47 20.64 -14.54
C ASP A 271 -14.38 20.15 -15.70
N LYS A 272 -13.99 19.06 -16.39
CA LYS A 272 -14.81 18.45 -17.46
C LYS A 272 -15.96 17.61 -16.91
N ALA A 273 -15.96 17.28 -15.61
CA ALA A 273 -17.01 16.47 -15.01
C ALA A 273 -18.30 17.29 -14.81
N GLY A 274 -19.42 16.73 -15.24
CA GLY A 274 -20.75 17.25 -14.89
C GLY A 274 -21.07 17.04 -13.40
N ARG A 275 -22.11 17.71 -12.89
CA ARG A 275 -22.48 17.66 -11.46
C ARG A 275 -22.70 16.23 -10.92
N ALA A 276 -23.41 15.38 -11.69
CA ALA A 276 -23.65 13.99 -11.30
C ALA A 276 -22.35 13.17 -11.24
N ALA A 277 -21.50 13.30 -12.26
CA ALA A 277 -20.20 12.63 -12.31
C ALA A 277 -19.28 13.10 -11.17
N CYS A 278 -19.28 14.40 -10.84
CA CYS A 278 -18.49 14.92 -9.71
C CYS A 278 -18.90 14.29 -8.38
N ARG A 279 -20.21 14.14 -8.13
CA ARG A 279 -20.69 13.47 -6.91
C ARG A 279 -20.22 12.01 -6.85
N MET A 280 -20.18 11.32 -7.99
CA MET A 280 -19.64 9.96 -8.05
C MET A 280 -18.12 9.92 -7.86
N MET A 281 -17.37 10.91 -8.38
CA MET A 281 -15.93 11.07 -8.10
C MET A 281 -15.68 11.25 -6.59
N ALA A 282 -16.47 12.10 -5.93
CA ALA A 282 -16.35 12.33 -4.49
C ALA A 282 -16.67 11.05 -3.70
N ALA A 283 -17.64 10.25 -4.16
CA ALA A 283 -17.96 8.95 -3.57
C ALA A 283 -16.79 7.97 -3.68
N GLN A 284 -16.11 7.89 -4.82
CA GLN A 284 -14.93 7.04 -4.99
C GLN A 284 -13.84 7.39 -3.98
N VAL A 285 -13.55 8.68 -3.79
CA VAL A 285 -12.55 9.15 -2.82
C VAL A 285 -12.97 8.82 -1.39
N LEU A 286 -14.23 9.12 -1.03
CA LEU A 286 -14.73 8.89 0.31
C LEU A 286 -14.65 7.42 0.71
N PHE A 287 -15.15 6.51 -0.14
CA PHE A 287 -15.07 5.07 0.11
C PHE A 287 -13.62 4.57 0.19
N THR A 288 -12.73 5.15 -0.60
CA THR A 288 -11.31 4.77 -0.62
C THR A 288 -10.57 5.17 0.65
N LEU A 289 -10.96 6.28 1.29
CA LEU A 289 -10.24 6.81 2.45
C LEU A 289 -10.91 6.53 3.81
N ARG A 290 -12.21 6.21 3.83
CA ARG A 290 -12.98 6.05 5.08
C ARG A 290 -12.35 5.08 6.09
N ASP A 291 -11.69 4.02 5.59
CA ASP A 291 -11.11 2.94 6.40
C ASP A 291 -9.58 3.10 6.56
N LEU A 292 -8.99 4.14 5.98
CA LEU A 292 -7.54 4.35 5.91
C LEU A 292 -7.02 5.36 6.93
N THR A 293 -7.74 6.46 7.11
CA THR A 293 -7.28 7.58 7.94
C THR A 293 -7.68 7.38 9.40
N SER A 294 -6.79 7.71 10.34
CA SER A 294 -7.11 7.70 11.77
C SER A 294 -8.20 8.72 12.12
N ALA A 295 -8.23 9.84 11.39
CA ALA A 295 -9.30 10.82 11.44
C ALA A 295 -10.44 10.39 10.50
N ARG A 296 -11.68 10.47 10.98
CA ARG A 296 -12.86 10.15 10.18
C ARG A 296 -13.00 11.14 9.04
N VAL A 297 -13.26 10.66 7.83
CA VAL A 297 -13.69 11.52 6.71
C VAL A 297 -15.20 11.41 6.61
N GLU A 298 -15.91 12.50 6.92
CA GLU A 298 -17.38 12.55 6.86
C GLU A 298 -17.87 13.21 5.57
N GLN A 299 -17.04 14.05 4.96
CA GLN A 299 -17.34 14.70 3.69
C GLN A 299 -16.09 14.81 2.83
N VAL A 300 -16.24 14.60 1.51
CA VAL A 300 -15.21 14.92 0.52
C VAL A 300 -15.65 16.14 -0.28
N GLU A 301 -14.76 17.13 -0.37
CA GLU A 301 -14.88 18.28 -1.26
C GLU A 301 -13.84 18.19 -2.37
N LEU A 302 -14.29 18.17 -3.63
CA LEU A 302 -13.39 18.16 -4.78
C LEU A 302 -13.22 19.58 -5.31
N GLU A 303 -11.97 20.00 -5.50
CA GLU A 303 -11.61 21.30 -6.05
C GLU A 303 -10.93 21.13 -7.40
N GLY A 304 -11.38 21.87 -8.41
CA GLY A 304 -10.83 21.85 -9.77
C GLY A 304 -9.93 23.05 -10.05
N GLY A 305 -9.80 23.41 -11.33
CA GLY A 305 -9.02 24.57 -11.76
C GLY A 305 -9.74 25.90 -11.46
N LYS A 306 -11.07 25.88 -11.39
CA LYS A 306 -11.93 27.06 -11.20
C LYS A 306 -12.50 27.21 -9.78
N GLY A 307 -12.05 26.39 -8.84
CA GLY A 307 -12.56 26.34 -7.47
C GLY A 307 -13.32 25.05 -7.18
N ARG A 308 -14.25 25.09 -6.22
CA ARG A 308 -15.03 23.93 -5.77
C ARG A 308 -15.88 23.35 -6.90
N LEU A 309 -15.75 22.04 -7.15
CA LEU A 309 -16.54 21.30 -8.13
C LEU A 309 -17.82 20.73 -7.52
N CYS A 310 -17.69 20.05 -6.38
CA CYS A 310 -18.78 19.48 -5.62
C CYS A 310 -18.30 19.09 -4.21
N ALA A 311 -19.24 18.78 -3.33
CA ALA A 311 -18.98 17.97 -2.15
C ALA A 311 -20.01 16.84 -2.04
N LEU A 312 -19.64 15.82 -1.27
CA LEU A 312 -20.47 14.67 -0.96
C LEU A 312 -20.16 14.22 0.48
N ASP A 313 -21.19 14.10 1.30
CA ASP A 313 -21.10 13.52 2.64
C ASP A 313 -21.31 12.00 2.65
N ALA A 314 -21.05 11.36 3.78
CA ALA A 314 -21.17 9.92 3.96
C ALA A 314 -22.59 9.38 3.76
N ASP A 315 -23.62 10.11 4.18
CA ASP A 315 -25.02 9.69 4.04
C ASP A 315 -25.45 9.70 2.57
N GLU A 316 -25.07 10.75 1.85
CA GLU A 316 -25.29 10.85 0.42
C GLU A 316 -24.49 9.81 -0.39
N ALA A 317 -23.34 9.39 0.13
CA ALA A 317 -22.48 8.39 -0.49
C ALA A 317 -23.00 6.96 -0.28
N ALA A 318 -23.75 6.70 0.79
CA ALA A 318 -24.25 5.37 1.13
C ALA A 318 -25.06 4.71 -0.01
N LYS A 319 -25.74 5.51 -0.84
CA LYS A 319 -26.47 5.03 -2.04
C LYS A 319 -25.59 4.38 -3.12
N PHE A 320 -24.27 4.58 -3.06
CA PHE A 320 -23.29 3.99 -3.97
C PHE A 320 -22.64 2.72 -3.42
N SER A 321 -23.01 2.31 -2.20
CA SER A 321 -22.58 1.02 -1.63
C SER A 321 -23.07 -0.14 -2.50
N ALA A 322 -22.27 -1.19 -2.61
CA ALA A 322 -22.55 -2.31 -3.51
C ALA A 322 -23.80 -3.12 -3.15
N ASP A 323 -24.17 -3.12 -1.87
CA ASP A 323 -25.46 -3.47 -1.27
C ASP A 323 -25.31 -3.27 0.25
N ASN A 324 -26.41 -3.26 1.00
CA ASN A 324 -26.34 -3.35 2.46
C ASN A 324 -25.67 -4.69 2.78
N GLY A 325 -24.60 -4.68 3.59
CA GLY A 325 -24.00 -5.92 4.08
C GLY A 325 -25.04 -6.81 4.76
N SER A 326 -24.68 -8.05 5.06
CA SER A 326 -25.57 -8.90 5.86
C SER A 326 -25.96 -8.20 7.18
N ASP A 327 -27.11 -8.54 7.76
CA ASP A 327 -27.55 -8.00 9.06
C ASP A 327 -26.61 -8.40 10.24
N GLY A 328 -25.57 -9.20 9.98
CA GLY A 328 -24.64 -9.72 10.96
C GLY A 328 -23.16 -9.48 10.60
N PRO A 329 -22.23 -9.92 11.47
CA PRO A 329 -20.80 -9.86 11.17
C PRO A 329 -20.46 -10.70 9.93
N ASP A 330 -19.64 -10.15 9.03
CA ASP A 330 -19.21 -10.80 7.79
C ASP A 330 -18.54 -12.16 8.06
N SER A 331 -19.00 -13.18 7.33
CA SER A 331 -18.40 -14.50 7.32
C SER A 331 -17.19 -14.56 6.39
N GLN A 332 -16.24 -15.44 6.72
CA GLN A 332 -15.11 -15.72 5.83
C GLN A 332 -15.42 -16.95 4.99
N TYR A 333 -15.26 -16.84 3.68
CA TYR A 333 -15.55 -17.91 2.73
C TYR A 333 -14.26 -18.40 2.07
N PHE A 334 -14.14 -19.71 1.89
CA PHE A 334 -12.98 -20.30 1.22
C PHE A 334 -13.38 -21.62 0.55
N ILE A 335 -12.46 -22.16 -0.26
CA ILE A 335 -12.62 -23.47 -0.90
C ILE A 335 -11.67 -24.44 -0.22
N ASP A 336 -12.19 -25.59 0.23
CA ASP A 336 -11.37 -26.62 0.85
C ASP A 336 -10.60 -27.47 -0.18
N ALA A 337 -9.77 -28.40 0.30
CA ALA A 337 -9.00 -29.30 -0.57
C ALA A 337 -9.86 -30.20 -1.47
N LYS A 338 -11.16 -30.34 -1.19
CA LYS A 338 -12.12 -31.11 -1.99
C LYS A 338 -12.82 -30.26 -3.05
N GLY A 339 -12.58 -28.95 -3.08
CA GLY A 339 -13.24 -28.03 -4.00
C GLY A 339 -14.64 -27.62 -3.55
N THR A 340 -14.97 -27.75 -2.26
CA THR A 340 -16.27 -27.34 -1.72
C THR A 340 -16.17 -25.99 -1.04
N VAL A 341 -17.22 -25.16 -1.18
CA VAL A 341 -17.25 -23.84 -0.55
C VAL A 341 -17.60 -23.99 0.94
N GLN A 342 -16.71 -23.51 1.78
CA GLN A 342 -16.81 -23.49 3.23
C GLN A 342 -16.98 -22.05 3.71
N LYS A 343 -17.58 -21.90 4.89
CA LYS A 343 -17.66 -20.63 5.61
C LYS A 343 -17.19 -20.79 7.05
N ILE A 344 -16.55 -19.76 7.58
CA ILE A 344 -16.37 -19.55 9.02
C ILE A 344 -17.42 -18.51 9.42
N PRO A 345 -18.38 -18.84 10.31
CA PRO A 345 -19.41 -17.91 10.74
C PRO A 345 -18.82 -16.62 11.32
N GLY A 346 -19.23 -15.45 10.81
CA GLY A 346 -18.71 -14.16 11.26
C GLY A 346 -18.89 -13.92 12.76
N ALA A 347 -19.94 -14.51 13.36
CA ALA A 347 -20.21 -14.47 14.80
C ALA A 347 -19.06 -15.04 15.66
N THR A 348 -18.15 -15.82 15.06
CA THR A 348 -16.98 -16.40 15.75
C THR A 348 -15.72 -15.51 15.68
N GLY A 349 -15.81 -14.34 15.03
CA GLY A 349 -14.66 -13.46 14.85
C GLY A 349 -13.53 -14.09 14.02
N GLY A 350 -13.86 -15.04 13.13
CA GLY A 350 -12.89 -15.74 12.29
C GLY A 350 -12.16 -16.92 12.94
N ASN A 351 -12.43 -17.21 14.22
CA ASN A 351 -11.81 -18.32 14.96
C ASN A 351 -12.70 -19.57 15.05
N GLY A 352 -13.84 -19.58 14.34
CA GLY A 352 -14.78 -20.68 14.33
C GLY A 352 -14.29 -21.89 13.53
N THR A 353 -14.89 -23.05 13.79
CA THR A 353 -14.72 -24.23 12.95
C THR A 353 -15.36 -23.99 11.58
N PRO A 354 -14.65 -24.24 10.47
CA PRO A 354 -15.25 -24.16 9.15
C PRO A 354 -16.42 -25.12 8.97
N GLU A 355 -17.45 -24.65 8.29
CA GLU A 355 -18.62 -25.45 7.92
C GLU A 355 -18.97 -25.27 6.44
N ALA A 356 -19.50 -26.31 5.80
CA ALA A 356 -19.93 -26.22 4.41
C ALA A 356 -21.09 -25.23 4.28
N VAL A 357 -21.10 -24.44 3.22
CA VAL A 357 -22.25 -23.57 2.94
C VAL A 357 -23.50 -24.43 2.69
N HIS A 358 -24.67 -23.96 3.10
CA HIS A 358 -25.91 -24.75 3.00
C HIS A 358 -26.37 -24.98 1.55
N GLY A 359 -26.02 -24.06 0.65
CA GLY A 359 -26.35 -24.14 -0.76
C GLY A 359 -25.56 -25.18 -1.55
N PRO A 360 -25.89 -25.39 -2.83
CA PRO A 360 -25.29 -26.44 -3.67
C PRO A 360 -23.77 -26.35 -3.77
N LEU A 361 -23.14 -25.19 -3.53
CA LEU A 361 -21.68 -25.05 -3.57
C LEU A 361 -20.96 -25.71 -2.39
N GLY A 362 -21.66 -26.00 -1.29
CA GLY A 362 -21.10 -26.72 -0.13
C GLY A 362 -21.24 -28.23 -0.24
N THR A 363 -22.10 -28.71 -1.15
CA THR A 363 -22.42 -30.13 -1.33
C THR A 363 -22.18 -30.62 -2.77
N SER A 364 -21.75 -29.75 -3.68
CA SER A 364 -21.54 -30.04 -5.11
C SER A 364 -20.50 -31.13 -5.33
N ALA A 365 -20.81 -32.04 -6.25
CA ALA A 365 -19.84 -33.03 -6.76
C ALA A 365 -18.78 -32.40 -7.69
N ALA A 366 -19.09 -31.26 -8.31
CA ALA A 366 -18.13 -30.50 -9.10
C ALA A 366 -17.20 -29.72 -8.15
N ALA A 367 -15.89 -29.98 -8.26
CA ALA A 367 -14.87 -29.25 -7.52
C ALA A 367 -14.75 -27.82 -8.04
N MET A 368 -14.81 -26.84 -7.14
CA MET A 368 -14.58 -25.43 -7.42
C MET A 368 -13.11 -25.07 -7.23
N GLY A 369 -12.62 -24.12 -8.02
CA GLY A 369 -11.27 -23.56 -7.91
C GLY A 369 -11.25 -22.11 -7.40
N ALA A 370 -12.34 -21.37 -7.60
CA ALA A 370 -12.49 -20.00 -7.13
C ALA A 370 -13.94 -19.69 -6.77
N VAL A 371 -14.15 -18.78 -5.81
CA VAL A 371 -15.48 -18.34 -5.40
C VAL A 371 -15.48 -16.85 -5.07
N GLY A 372 -16.51 -16.13 -5.54
CA GLY A 372 -16.84 -14.77 -5.15
C GLY A 372 -18.22 -14.77 -4.49
N VAL A 373 -18.29 -14.29 -3.25
CA VAL A 373 -19.53 -14.25 -2.46
C VAL A 373 -20.12 -12.84 -2.49
N ALA A 374 -21.42 -12.74 -2.72
CA ALA A 374 -22.14 -11.47 -2.64
C ALA A 374 -22.13 -10.96 -1.19
N ARG A 375 -22.08 -9.64 -0.99
CA ARG A 375 -21.99 -9.03 0.37
C ARG A 375 -23.21 -9.27 1.25
N ASP A 376 -24.36 -9.60 0.66
CA ASP A 376 -25.56 -10.02 1.38
C ASP A 376 -25.48 -11.48 1.87
N GLU A 377 -24.41 -12.19 1.48
CA GLU A 377 -24.12 -13.60 1.73
C GLU A 377 -25.20 -14.57 1.25
N GLN A 378 -26.11 -14.12 0.38
CA GLN A 378 -27.21 -14.95 -0.13
C GLN A 378 -26.80 -15.82 -1.30
N ARG A 379 -25.81 -15.37 -2.07
CA ARG A 379 -25.39 -15.99 -3.34
C ARG A 379 -23.88 -15.92 -3.52
N ALA A 380 -23.36 -16.85 -4.32
CA ALA A 380 -21.99 -16.85 -4.77
C ALA A 380 -21.88 -17.21 -6.25
N ALA A 381 -20.84 -16.69 -6.88
CA ALA A 381 -20.35 -17.10 -8.18
C ALA A 381 -19.10 -17.97 -7.98
N ALA A 382 -19.05 -19.17 -8.55
CA ALA A 382 -17.94 -20.09 -8.40
C ALA A 382 -17.44 -20.60 -9.75
N VAL A 383 -16.14 -20.65 -9.92
CA VAL A 383 -15.47 -21.20 -11.12
C VAL A 383 -15.03 -22.63 -10.81
N SER A 384 -15.31 -23.56 -11.71
CA SER A 384 -14.86 -24.96 -11.59
C SER A 384 -13.33 -25.03 -11.50
N ALA A 385 -12.81 -26.06 -10.83
CA ALA A 385 -11.36 -26.25 -10.61
C ALA A 385 -10.54 -26.29 -11.91
N ASP A 386 -11.17 -26.65 -13.04
CA ASP A 386 -10.56 -26.70 -14.37
C ASP A 386 -10.78 -25.42 -15.21
N GLY A 387 -11.42 -24.39 -14.64
CA GLY A 387 -11.72 -23.11 -15.27
C GLY A 387 -12.81 -23.14 -16.34
N GLN A 388 -13.46 -24.28 -16.60
CA GLN A 388 -14.39 -24.41 -17.72
C GLN A 388 -15.75 -23.76 -17.48
N HIS A 389 -16.22 -23.72 -16.24
CA HIS A 389 -17.60 -23.37 -15.94
C HIS A 389 -17.68 -22.33 -14.83
N LEU A 390 -18.50 -21.31 -15.04
CA LEU A 390 -18.95 -20.39 -13.99
C LEU A 390 -20.36 -20.79 -13.55
N TYR A 391 -20.53 -21.03 -12.26
CA TYR A 391 -21.81 -21.28 -11.63
C TYR A 391 -22.22 -20.07 -10.79
N VAL A 392 -23.51 -19.80 -10.71
CA VAL A 392 -24.09 -18.83 -9.77
C VAL A 392 -25.16 -19.56 -8.97
N ALA A 393 -25.03 -19.56 -7.65
CA ALA A 393 -25.91 -20.32 -6.78
C ALA A 393 -26.20 -19.61 -5.46
N SER A 394 -27.29 -20.02 -4.80
CA SER A 394 -27.58 -19.60 -3.44
C SER A 394 -26.59 -20.24 -2.46
N LEU A 395 -26.23 -19.52 -1.39
CA LEU A 395 -25.45 -20.05 -0.26
C LEU A 395 -26.33 -20.52 0.90
N VAL A 396 -27.59 -20.05 0.94
CA VAL A 396 -28.53 -20.27 2.05
C VAL A 396 -29.61 -21.28 1.71
N ALA A 397 -30.00 -21.40 0.44
CA ALA A 397 -31.03 -22.33 -0.01
C ALA A 397 -30.41 -23.59 -0.57
N SER A 398 -30.84 -24.74 -0.06
CA SER A 398 -30.49 -26.05 -0.61
C SER A 398 -31.15 -26.26 -1.98
N GLY A 399 -30.49 -27.02 -2.84
CA GLY A 399 -30.96 -27.35 -4.19
C GLY A 399 -29.87 -28.03 -4.99
N GLU A 400 -30.17 -28.38 -6.23
CA GLU A 400 -29.17 -28.83 -7.19
C GLU A 400 -28.39 -27.64 -7.75
N LEU A 401 -27.13 -27.87 -8.13
CA LEU A 401 -26.34 -26.86 -8.81
C LEU A 401 -26.93 -26.63 -10.21
N ALA A 402 -27.40 -25.41 -10.47
CA ALA A 402 -27.93 -25.03 -11.77
C ALA A 402 -26.88 -25.21 -12.89
N PRO A 403 -27.29 -25.32 -14.16
CA PRO A 403 -26.37 -25.30 -15.29
C PRO A 403 -25.43 -24.08 -15.25
N PRO A 404 -24.22 -24.19 -15.80
CA PRO A 404 -23.25 -23.12 -15.76
C PRO A 404 -23.79 -21.86 -16.44
N ALA A 405 -23.63 -20.71 -15.77
CA ALA A 405 -23.97 -19.40 -16.29
C ALA A 405 -23.07 -18.99 -17.46
N VAL A 406 -21.80 -19.43 -17.43
CA VAL A 406 -20.83 -19.24 -18.53
C VAL A 406 -20.01 -20.52 -18.69
N THR A 407 -19.76 -20.90 -19.94
CA THR A 407 -18.83 -21.99 -20.30
C THR A 407 -17.70 -21.43 -21.14
N SER A 408 -16.47 -21.68 -20.74
CA SER A 408 -15.27 -21.24 -21.46
C SER A 408 -15.09 -22.00 -22.77
N ALA A 409 -14.67 -21.29 -23.82
CA ALA A 409 -14.18 -21.89 -25.06
C ALA A 409 -12.65 -22.13 -25.04
N GLY A 410 -11.96 -21.81 -23.94
CA GLY A 410 -10.52 -21.93 -23.78
C GLY A 410 -10.04 -23.38 -23.86
N LYS A 411 -9.14 -23.67 -24.79
CA LYS A 411 -8.61 -25.03 -24.99
C LYS A 411 -7.64 -25.44 -23.88
N LYS A 412 -6.78 -24.52 -23.45
CA LYS A 412 -5.80 -24.74 -22.37
C LYS A 412 -6.32 -24.13 -21.08
N ALA A 413 -5.93 -24.69 -19.93
CA ALA A 413 -6.34 -24.18 -18.61
C ALA A 413 -6.01 -22.69 -18.41
N ALA A 414 -4.87 -22.22 -18.94
CA ALA A 414 -4.47 -20.80 -18.86
C ALA A 414 -5.36 -19.85 -19.67
N ASP A 415 -6.11 -20.36 -20.65
CA ASP A 415 -7.00 -19.57 -21.52
C ASP A 415 -8.47 -19.65 -21.06
N ARG A 416 -8.73 -20.30 -19.91
CA ARG A 416 -10.06 -20.53 -19.36
C ARG A 416 -10.45 -19.46 -18.34
N LEU A 417 -11.61 -19.62 -17.70
CA LEU A 417 -12.05 -18.69 -16.67
C LEU A 417 -11.07 -18.75 -15.50
N SER A 418 -10.60 -17.58 -15.07
CA SER A 418 -9.79 -17.41 -13.87
C SER A 418 -10.67 -17.07 -12.67
N SER A 419 -10.08 -17.10 -11.48
CA SER A 419 -10.69 -16.43 -10.31
C SER A 419 -10.93 -14.95 -10.63
N PRO A 420 -12.02 -14.35 -10.12
CA PRO A 420 -12.13 -12.90 -10.01
C PRO A 420 -11.01 -12.34 -9.13
#